data_AF-A0A5Q4E451-F1
#
_entry.id   AF-A0A5Q4E451-F1
#
_cell.length_a   1.000
_cell.length_b   1.000
_cell.length_c   1.000
_cell.angle_alpha   90.00
_cell.angle_beta   90.00
_cell.angle_gamma   90.00
#
_symmetry.space_group_name_H-M   'P 1'
#
loop_
_entity.id
_entity.type
_entity.pdbx_description
1 polymer ?
#
loop_
_entity_poly.entity_id
_entity_poly.type
_entity_poly.pdbx_seq_one_letter_code
_entity_poly.pdbx_strand_id
1 'polypeptide(L)'
;MTTPQDPNPQDLNPQDPNPQDVLEHLKQLEQGNTVQSARYREEAQEVLADDSVSLKWRKAIADRLNQANHDLALHTAGSEDSY
;
A
#
# COMPACT_ATOMS: atom_id res chain seq x y z
N MET A 1 -2.15 1.54 -29.22
CA MET A 1 -2.55 1.49 -27.80
C MET A 1 -1.72 0.40 -27.16
N THR A 2 -0.63 0.75 -26.47
CA THR A 2 0.18 -0.20 -25.70
C THR A 2 -0.51 -0.40 -24.36
N THR A 3 -0.96 -1.60 -24.07
CA THR A 3 -1.44 -1.95 -22.73
C THR A 3 -0.29 -1.78 -21.73
N PRO A 4 -0.52 -1.15 -20.56
CA PRO A 4 0.47 -1.16 -19.48
C PRO A 4 0.73 -2.61 -19.10
N GLN A 5 1.92 -3.10 -19.47
CA GLN A 5 2.41 -4.41 -19.05
C GLN A 5 3.06 -4.21 -17.69
N ASP A 6 2.76 -5.07 -16.73
CA ASP A 6 3.40 -5.00 -15.41
C ASP A 6 4.92 -5.00 -15.60
N PRO A 7 5.66 -4.09 -14.93
CA PRO A 7 7.10 -4.05 -15.05
C PRO A 7 7.68 -5.42 -14.66
N ASN A 8 8.57 -5.95 -15.48
CA ASN A 8 9.34 -7.14 -15.11
C ASN A 8 10.11 -6.79 -13.82
N PRO A 9 10.22 -7.66 -12.81
CA PRO A 9 10.97 -7.36 -11.59
C PRO A 9 12.44 -6.95 -11.81
N GLN A 10 12.99 -7.20 -13.01
CA GLN A 10 14.33 -6.79 -13.43
C GLN A 10 14.40 -5.36 -14.04
N ASP A 11 13.25 -4.80 -14.41
CA ASP A 11 13.11 -3.45 -14.99
C ASP A 11 12.80 -2.38 -13.91
N LEU A 12 12.42 -2.81 -12.70
CA LEU A 12 12.28 -1.93 -11.55
C LEU A 12 13.67 -1.39 -11.16
N ASN A 13 13.76 -0.09 -10.93
CA ASN A 13 14.91 0.46 -10.22
C ASN A 13 14.98 -0.27 -8.87
N PRO A 14 16.14 -0.77 -8.41
CA PRO A 14 16.26 -1.46 -7.12
C PRO A 14 15.86 -0.61 -5.89
N GLN A 15 15.53 0.67 -6.10
CA GLN A 15 14.99 1.59 -5.11
C GLN A 15 13.46 1.76 -5.19
N ASP A 16 12.81 1.38 -6.30
CA ASP A 16 11.37 1.55 -6.49
C ASP A 16 10.63 0.36 -5.86
N PRO A 17 9.55 0.60 -5.10
CA PRO A 17 8.82 -0.46 -4.42
C PRO A 17 8.07 -1.36 -5.41
N ASN A 18 8.28 -2.67 -5.30
CA ASN A 18 7.54 -3.65 -6.10
C ASN A 18 6.06 -3.67 -5.67
N PRO A 19 5.08 -3.49 -6.59
CA PRO A 19 3.66 -3.47 -6.26
C PRO A 19 3.16 -4.69 -5.49
N GLN A 20 3.73 -5.87 -5.75
CA GLN A 20 3.36 -7.09 -5.03
C GLN A 20 3.83 -7.04 -3.58
N ASP A 21 5.06 -6.60 -3.33
CA ASP A 21 5.62 -6.49 -1.98
C ASP A 21 4.88 -5.42 -1.17
N VAL A 22 4.55 -4.29 -1.81
CA VAL A 22 3.70 -3.24 -1.21
C VAL A 22 2.34 -3.80 -0.79
N LEU A 23 1.71 -4.62 -1.63
CA LEU A 23 0.43 -5.23 -1.28
C LEU A 23 0.55 -6.13 -0.05
N GLU A 24 1.63 -6.90 0.08
CA GLU A 24 1.89 -7.73 1.27
C GLU A 24 2.20 -6.87 2.52
N HIS A 25 2.99 -5.79 2.37
CA HIS A 25 3.26 -4.84 3.44
C HIS A 25 1.96 -4.19 3.97
N LEU A 26 1.05 -3.79 3.07
CA LEU A 26 -0.25 -3.24 3.46
C LEU A 26 -1.16 -4.24 4.19
N LYS A 27 -0.89 -5.55 4.12
CA LYS A 27 -1.60 -6.53 4.99
C LYS A 27 -1.17 -6.44 6.45
N GLN A 28 0.01 -5.90 6.73
CA GLN A 28 0.61 -5.82 8.06
C GLN A 28 0.44 -4.43 8.72
N LEU A 29 -0.24 -3.49 8.04
CA LEU A 29 -0.39 -2.09 8.46
C LEU A 29 -0.94 -1.94 9.89
N GLU A 30 -1.82 -2.85 10.30
CA GLU A 30 -2.49 -2.87 11.61
C GLU A 30 -1.67 -3.56 12.71
N GLN A 31 -0.65 -4.34 12.32
CA GLN A 31 0.16 -5.15 13.24
C GLN A 31 1.50 -4.48 13.55
N GLY A 32 1.91 -3.49 12.74
CA GLY A 32 3.17 -2.80 12.86
C GLY A 32 3.18 -1.66 13.89
N ASN A 33 4.39 -1.28 14.33
CA ASN A 33 4.63 0.01 14.99
C ASN A 33 4.32 1.15 14.00
N THR A 34 3.76 2.26 14.50
CA THR A 34 3.47 3.52 13.78
C THR A 34 4.50 3.91 12.72
N VAL A 35 5.80 3.77 12.99
CA VAL A 35 6.88 4.10 12.05
C VAL A 35 6.88 3.16 10.83
N GLN A 36 6.71 1.86 11.06
CA GLN A 36 6.69 0.86 10.01
C GLN A 36 5.40 0.97 9.18
N SER A 37 4.27 1.24 9.84
CA SER A 37 2.99 1.57 9.20
C SER A 37 3.08 2.82 8.33
N ALA A 38 3.82 3.86 8.76
CA ALA A 38 4.06 5.06 7.96
C ALA A 38 4.86 4.75 6.69
N ARG A 39 5.92 3.93 6.80
CA ARG A 39 6.71 3.50 5.65
C ARG A 39 5.89 2.70 4.63
N TYR A 40 5.03 1.78 5.08
CA TYR A 40 4.18 1.02 4.15
C TYR A 40 3.16 1.90 3.41
N ARG A 41 2.72 3.01 4.03
CA ARG A 41 1.89 4.01 3.36
C ARG A 41 2.69 4.80 2.33
N GLU A 42 3.93 5.16 2.63
CA GLU A 42 4.84 5.85 1.70
C GLU A 42 5.08 5.01 0.44
N GLU A 43 5.47 3.74 0.61
CA GLU A 43 5.67 2.80 -0.50
C GLU A 43 4.40 2.64 -1.36
N ALA A 44 3.22 2.62 -0.73
CA ALA A 44 1.95 2.59 -1.46
C ALA A 44 1.68 3.87 -2.26
N GLN A 45 2.01 5.05 -1.73
CA GLN A 45 1.85 6.31 -2.46
C GLN A 45 2.79 6.39 -3.67
N GLU A 46 4.01 5.89 -3.55
CA GLU A 46 4.96 5.80 -4.66
C GLU A 46 4.40 4.95 -5.81
N VAL A 47 3.91 3.74 -5.50
CA VAL A 47 3.29 2.86 -6.52
C VAL A 47 2.02 3.47 -7.13
N LEU A 48 1.22 4.20 -6.36
CA LEU A 48 0.01 4.85 -6.86
C LEU A 48 0.31 6.04 -7.77
N ALA A 49 1.42 6.75 -7.53
CA ALA A 49 1.89 7.88 -8.32
C ALA A 49 2.61 7.46 -9.61
N ASP A 50 3.12 6.23 -9.67
CA ASP A 50 3.80 5.68 -10.84
C ASP A 50 2.80 5.30 -11.95
N ASP A 51 2.89 6.00 -13.09
CA ASP A 51 2.03 5.75 -14.25
C ASP A 51 2.45 4.55 -15.11
N SER A 52 3.68 4.03 -14.89
CA SER A 52 4.18 2.79 -15.48
C SER A 52 3.57 1.55 -14.81
N VAL A 53 3.14 1.67 -13.55
CA VAL A 53 2.44 0.59 -12.84
C VAL A 53 1.04 0.41 -13.39
N SER A 54 0.69 -0.84 -13.68
CA SER A 54 -0.61 -1.15 -14.26
C SER A 54 -1.77 -0.73 -13.37
N LEU A 55 -2.87 -0.35 -14.01
CA LEU A 55 -4.10 0.05 -13.32
C LEU A 55 -4.62 -1.06 -12.37
N LYS A 56 -4.34 -2.33 -12.67
CA LYS A 56 -4.73 -3.47 -11.83
C LYS A 56 -4.03 -3.39 -10.47
N TRP A 57 -2.72 -3.19 -10.45
CA TRP A 57 -1.95 -3.08 -9.22
C TRP A 57 -2.28 -1.82 -8.43
N ARG A 58 -2.36 -0.67 -9.12
CA ARG A 58 -2.74 0.59 -8.46
C ARG A 58 -4.11 0.50 -7.80
N LYS A 59 -5.10 -0.14 -8.42
CA LYS A 59 -6.40 -0.39 -7.79
C LYS A 59 -6.29 -1.30 -6.57
N ALA A 60 -5.63 -2.46 -6.69
CA ALA A 60 -5.49 -3.40 -5.58
C ALA A 60 -4.79 -2.76 -4.35
N ILE A 61 -3.76 -1.95 -4.58
CA ILE A 61 -3.04 -1.21 -3.55
C ILE A 61 -3.92 -0.12 -2.94
N ALA A 62 -4.63 0.67 -3.74
CA ALA A 62 -5.55 1.70 -3.25
C ALA A 62 -6.66 1.10 -2.38
N ASP A 63 -7.27 0.00 -2.82
CA ASP A 63 -8.34 -0.68 -2.10
C ASP A 63 -7.83 -1.20 -0.75
N ARG A 64 -6.67 -1.88 -0.73
CA ARG A 64 -6.10 -2.39 0.51
C ARG A 64 -5.65 -1.28 1.46
N LEU A 65 -5.05 -0.21 0.95
CA LEU A 65 -4.63 0.94 1.76
C LEU A 65 -5.84 1.62 2.41
N ASN A 66 -6.92 1.82 1.66
CA ASN A 66 -8.16 2.38 2.20
C ASN A 66 -8.77 1.48 3.27
N GLN A 67 -8.84 0.17 3.01
CA GLN A 67 -9.34 -0.80 3.99
C GLN A 67 -8.52 -0.76 5.28
N ALA A 68 -7.19 -0.88 5.19
CA ALA A 68 -6.32 -0.89 6.37
C ALA A 68 -6.40 0.43 7.17
N ASN A 69 -6.55 1.57 6.50
CA ASN A 69 -6.75 2.85 7.18
C ASN A 69 -8.11 2.94 7.87
N HIS A 70 -9.17 2.40 7.24
CA HIS A 70 -10.50 2.34 7.84
C HIS A 70 -10.51 1.46 9.09
N ASP A 71 -9.94 0.26 9.01
CA ASP A 71 -9.89 -0.69 10.11
C ASP A 71 -9.09 -0.11 11.31
N LEU A 72 -7.95 0.53 11.04
CA LEU A 72 -7.16 1.23 12.07
C LEU A 72 -7.96 2.37 12.75
N ALA A 73 -8.75 3.11 11.98
CA ALA A 73 -9.58 4.18 12.52
C ALA A 73 -10.66 3.63 13.47
N LEU A 74 -11.28 2.50 13.12
CA LEU A 74 -12.24 1.81 14.00
C LEU A 74 -11.58 1.32 15.29
N HIS A 75 -10.39 0.72 15.21
CA HIS A 75 -9.65 0.27 16.38
C HIS A 75 -9.26 1.42 17.33
N THR A 76 -8.89 2.56 16.77
CA THR A 76 -8.52 3.75 17.55
C THR A 76 -9.74 4.36 18.23
N ALA A 77 -10.82 4.58 17.48
CA ALA A 77 -12.06 5.17 18.01
C ALA A 77 -12.74 4.30 19.09
N GLY A 78 -12.72 2.97 18.95
CA GLY A 78 -13.30 2.06 19.95
C GLY A 78 -12.48 1.93 21.24
N SER A 79 -11.20 2.33 21.24
CA SER A 79 -10.33 2.31 22.42
C SER A 79 -10.54 3.52 23.33
N GLU A 80 -11.19 4.58 22.85
CA GLU A 80 -11.44 5.84 23.56
C GLU A 80 -12.77 5.84 24.35
N ASP A 81 -13.59 4.79 24.25
CA ASP A 81 -14.96 4.72 24.81
C ASP A 81 -15.07 3.95 26.15
N SER A 82 -13.97 3.80 26.90
CA SER A 82 -14.03 3.28 28.27
C SER A 82 -13.89 4.41 29.30
N TYR A 83 -15.03 4.85 29.86
CA TYR A 83 -15.15 5.81 30.95
C TYR A 83 -15.51 5.13 32.29
#